data_AF-A0A0N0A593-F1
#
_entry.id   AF-A0A0N0A593-F1
#
_cell.length_a   1.000
_cell.length_b   1.000
_cell.length_c   1.000
_cell.angle_alpha   90.00
_cell.angle_beta   90.00
_cell.angle_gamma   90.00
#
_symmetry.space_group_name_H-M   'P 1'
#
loop_
_entity.id
_entity.type
_entity.pdbx_description
1 polymer ?
#
loop_
_entity_poly.entity_id
_entity_poly.type
_entity_poly.pdbx_seq_one_letter_code
_entity_poly.pdbx_strand_id
1 'polypeptide(L)'
;MKIGIIGAGNIGGNLTRRLTALGHDVSVANSRGPATLRELAEETGATAVRAEDAAKGAEVVVVTVPLKAVPALPAGLLDGAAEGAAVIDTGNYYPQQRDGRIAAIEDEGLTESRWTEQHLGHPVIKAFNGTYAQDILDRHRPAGDPDRMALPVAGDDEAAKRKVRALIDELGFDTVDAGTIADSWRQQPGTPVYGLRAGRPAVEKALAEASPERPADFRG
;
A
#
# COMPACT_ATOMS: atom_id res chain seq x y z
N MET A 1 12.31 3.76 12.41
CA MET A 1 11.01 4.48 12.51
C MET A 1 9.94 3.51 12.99
N LYS A 2 8.87 3.99 13.61
CA LYS A 2 7.74 3.14 14.05
C LYS A 2 6.70 2.99 12.94
N ILE A 3 6.32 1.75 12.62
CA ILE A 3 5.44 1.44 11.49
C ILE A 3 4.30 0.53 11.93
N GLY A 4 3.07 0.93 11.60
CA GLY A 4 1.87 0.13 11.81
C GLY A 4 1.43 -0.57 10.52
N ILE A 5 1.21 -1.89 10.54
CA ILE A 5 0.71 -2.66 9.40
C ILE A 5 -0.69 -3.18 9.72
N ILE A 6 -1.68 -2.77 8.92
CA ILE A 6 -3.09 -3.15 9.06
C ILE A 6 -3.44 -4.09 7.91
N GLY A 7 -3.50 -5.38 8.23
CA GLY A 7 -3.61 -6.47 7.27
C GLY A 7 -2.31 -7.26 7.20
N ALA A 8 -2.39 -8.56 7.47
CA ALA A 8 -1.23 -9.47 7.43
C ALA A 8 -1.39 -10.54 6.34
N GLY A 9 -1.92 -10.13 5.18
CA GLY A 9 -1.93 -10.96 3.97
C GLY A 9 -0.54 -11.00 3.32
N ASN A 10 -0.48 -11.41 2.05
CA ASN A 10 0.80 -11.57 1.35
C ASN A 10 1.65 -10.29 1.35
N ILE A 11 1.07 -9.13 1.04
CA ILE A 11 1.78 -7.83 1.05
C ILE A 11 2.17 -7.45 2.47
N GLY A 12 1.21 -7.37 3.39
CA GLY A 12 1.45 -6.95 4.77
C GLY A 12 2.48 -7.81 5.50
N GLY A 13 2.39 -9.14 5.39
CA GLY A 13 3.37 -10.05 6.01
C GLY A 13 4.78 -9.88 5.44
N ASN A 14 4.92 -9.66 4.14
CA ASN A 14 6.23 -9.45 3.52
C ASN A 14 6.81 -8.07 3.84
N LEU A 15 5.97 -7.04 3.93
CA LEU A 15 6.39 -5.73 4.45
C LEU A 15 6.84 -5.85 5.92
N THR A 16 6.10 -6.58 6.76
CA THR A 16 6.53 -6.85 8.15
C THR A 16 7.92 -7.48 8.19
N ARG A 17 8.17 -8.53 7.41
CA ARG A 17 9.50 -9.19 7.32
C ARG A 17 10.60 -8.23 6.89
N ARG A 18 10.38 -7.45 5.84
CA ARG A 18 11.41 -6.55 5.30
C ARG A 18 11.68 -5.37 6.20
N LEU A 19 10.64 -4.73 6.73
CA LEU A 19 10.77 -3.54 7.56
C LEU A 19 11.43 -3.87 8.91
N THR A 20 11.07 -5.00 9.52
CA THR A 20 11.78 -5.46 10.74
C THR A 20 13.25 -5.80 10.46
N ALA A 21 13.55 -6.47 9.33
CA ALA A 21 14.93 -6.78 8.93
C ALA A 21 15.78 -5.52 8.67
N LEU A 22 15.16 -4.39 8.31
CA LEU A 22 15.81 -3.08 8.17
C LEU A 22 15.92 -2.32 9.50
N GLY A 23 15.43 -2.89 10.62
CA GLY A 23 15.53 -2.30 11.96
C GLY A 23 14.40 -1.35 12.33
N HIS A 24 13.29 -1.33 11.60
CA HIS A 24 12.10 -0.58 12.01
C HIS A 24 11.35 -1.27 13.16
N ASP A 25 10.71 -0.47 14.01
CA ASP A 25 9.78 -0.97 15.04
C ASP A 25 8.41 -1.19 14.39
N VAL A 26 8.00 -2.45 14.22
CA VAL A 26 6.81 -2.82 13.44
C VAL A 26 5.73 -3.41 14.34
N SER A 27 4.58 -2.74 14.38
CA SER A 27 3.31 -3.30 14.87
C SER A 27 2.53 -3.90 13.71
N VAL A 28 2.05 -5.13 13.85
CA VAL A 28 1.26 -5.81 12.80
C VAL A 28 -0.09 -6.29 13.33
N ALA A 29 -1.14 -6.02 12.58
CA ALA A 29 -2.51 -6.41 12.91
C ALA A 29 -3.21 -7.11 11.75
N ASN A 30 -4.20 -7.94 12.09
CA ASN A 30 -5.14 -8.51 11.14
C ASN A 30 -6.55 -8.57 11.77
N SER A 31 -7.55 -8.99 10.99
CA SER A 31 -8.95 -9.07 11.45
C SER A 31 -9.24 -10.23 12.42
N ARG A 32 -8.32 -11.20 12.54
CA ARG A 32 -8.49 -12.41 13.37
C ARG A 32 -7.84 -12.28 14.75
N GLY A 33 -7.18 -11.16 15.01
CA GLY A 33 -6.55 -10.81 16.27
C GLY A 33 -5.11 -11.30 16.43
N PRO A 34 -4.38 -10.74 17.42
CA PRO A 34 -2.94 -10.90 17.58
C PRO A 34 -2.48 -12.36 17.71
N ALA A 35 -3.30 -13.20 18.35
CA ALA A 35 -2.96 -14.60 18.57
C ALA A 35 -2.70 -15.38 17.27
N THR A 36 -3.34 -14.97 16.17
CA THR A 36 -3.15 -15.58 14.83
C THR A 36 -1.90 -15.10 14.10
N LEU A 37 -1.18 -14.13 14.67
CA LEU A 37 0.06 -13.57 14.12
C LEU A 37 1.30 -14.03 14.88
N ARG A 38 1.15 -15.00 15.79
CA ARG A 38 2.24 -15.48 16.64
C ARG A 38 3.46 -15.91 15.85
N GLU A 39 3.27 -16.74 14.82
CA GLU A 39 4.37 -17.23 13.99
C GLU A 39 5.10 -16.08 13.28
N LEU A 40 4.36 -15.13 12.71
CA LEU A 40 4.95 -13.95 12.07
C LEU A 40 5.71 -13.09 13.07
N ALA A 41 5.16 -12.87 14.27
CA ALA A 41 5.80 -12.09 15.32
C ALA A 41 7.09 -12.76 15.84
N GLU A 42 7.06 -14.08 16.05
CA GLU A 42 8.23 -14.87 16.45
C GLU A 42 9.31 -14.88 15.36
N GLU A 43 8.90 -15.00 14.09
CA GLU A 43 9.81 -14.98 12.94
C GLU A 43 10.53 -13.64 12.79
N THR A 44 9.79 -12.53 12.90
CA THR A 44 10.29 -11.22 12.50
C THR A 44 10.67 -10.31 13.66
N GLY A 45 10.28 -10.64 14.88
CA GLY A 45 10.36 -9.74 16.03
C GLY A 45 9.36 -8.57 15.99
N ALA A 46 8.36 -8.62 15.10
CA ALA A 46 7.30 -7.61 15.06
C ALA A 46 6.33 -7.79 16.24
N THR A 47 5.68 -6.71 16.66
CA THR A 47 4.67 -6.76 17.71
C THR A 47 3.29 -7.04 17.10
N ALA A 48 2.73 -8.22 17.36
CA ALA A 48 1.35 -8.52 17.00
C ALA A 48 0.37 -7.73 17.89
N VAL A 49 -0.48 -6.92 17.28
CA VAL A 49 -1.43 -6.04 17.99
C VAL A 49 -2.83 -6.12 17.39
N ARG A 50 -3.82 -5.55 18.10
CA ARG A 50 -5.16 -5.37 17.54
C ARG A 50 -5.12 -4.25 16.50
N ALA A 51 -6.07 -4.26 15.56
CA ALA A 51 -6.11 -3.24 14.50
C ALA A 51 -6.17 -1.82 15.07
N GLU A 52 -6.91 -1.62 16.17
CA GLU A 52 -7.03 -0.31 16.85
C GLU A 52 -5.70 0.20 17.45
N ASP A 53 -4.73 -0.70 17.66
CA ASP A 53 -3.45 -0.39 18.27
C ASP A 53 -2.32 -0.23 17.24
N ALA A 54 -2.54 -0.66 15.99
CA ALA A 54 -1.51 -0.72 14.97
C ALA A 54 -0.90 0.66 14.65
N ALA A 55 -1.73 1.70 14.67
CA ALA A 55 -1.28 3.06 14.39
C ALA A 55 -0.61 3.76 15.57
N LYS A 56 -0.65 3.22 16.80
CA LYS A 56 -0.20 3.94 18.01
C LYS A 56 1.28 4.35 17.93
N GLY A 57 1.54 5.65 17.84
CA GLY A 57 2.84 6.29 17.67
C GLY A 57 3.51 6.01 16.32
N ALA A 58 2.81 5.41 15.36
CA ALA A 58 3.38 5.05 14.07
C ALA A 58 3.61 6.30 13.22
N GLU A 59 4.81 6.40 12.62
CA GLU A 59 5.20 7.46 11.68
C GLU A 59 4.75 7.14 10.25
N VAL A 60 4.54 5.85 9.99
CA VAL A 60 3.96 5.30 8.76
C VAL A 60 2.94 4.23 9.15
N VAL A 61 1.75 4.28 8.56
CA VAL A 61 0.72 3.24 8.69
C VAL A 61 0.45 2.66 7.32
N VAL A 62 0.52 1.34 7.16
CA VAL A 62 0.19 0.64 5.91
C VAL A 62 -1.18 -0.01 6.05
N VAL A 63 -2.11 0.39 5.20
CA VAL A 63 -3.44 -0.24 5.07
C VAL A 63 -3.39 -1.19 3.88
N THR A 64 -3.42 -2.48 4.16
CA THR A 64 -3.24 -3.56 3.18
C THR A 64 -4.29 -4.66 3.36
N VAL A 65 -5.56 -4.21 3.38
CA VAL A 65 -6.74 -5.08 3.45
C VAL A 65 -7.47 -5.09 2.09
N PRO A 66 -8.31 -6.10 1.81
CA PRO A 66 -9.24 -6.06 0.69
C PRO A 66 -10.04 -4.75 0.68
N LEU A 67 -10.27 -4.17 -0.50
CA LEU A 67 -10.95 -2.86 -0.59
C LEU A 67 -12.33 -2.89 0.07
N LYS A 68 -13.10 -3.97 -0.13
CA LYS A 68 -14.40 -4.15 0.56
C LYS A 68 -14.36 -4.17 2.09
N ALA A 69 -13.18 -4.38 2.68
CA ALA A 69 -13.02 -4.46 4.13
C ALA A 69 -12.68 -3.10 4.76
N VAL A 70 -12.31 -2.09 3.96
CA VAL A 70 -11.98 -0.74 4.45
C VAL A 70 -13.12 -0.12 5.28
N PRO A 71 -14.41 -0.21 4.89
CA PRO A 71 -15.49 0.40 5.67
C PRO A 71 -15.71 -0.28 7.03
N ALA A 72 -15.20 -1.49 7.21
CA ALA A 72 -15.29 -2.26 8.46
C ALA A 72 -14.07 -2.07 9.36
N LEU A 73 -13.10 -1.24 8.97
CA LEU A 73 -11.99 -0.89 9.84
C LEU A 73 -12.49 -0.10 11.06
N PRO A 74 -11.85 -0.25 12.24
CA PRO A 74 -12.24 0.48 13.44
C PRO A 74 -12.33 2.00 13.20
N ALA A 75 -13.35 2.64 13.75
CA ALA A 75 -13.40 4.10 13.80
C ALA A 75 -12.20 4.62 14.62
N GLY A 76 -11.63 5.75 14.22
CA GLY A 76 -10.45 6.30 14.88
C GLY A 76 -9.19 5.44 14.72
N LEU A 77 -9.12 4.59 13.68
CA LEU A 77 -7.98 3.70 13.41
C LEU A 77 -6.62 4.40 13.45
N LEU A 78 -6.60 5.69 13.09
CA LEU A 78 -5.41 6.52 12.97
C LEU A 78 -5.24 7.51 14.13
N ASP A 79 -6.14 7.56 15.11
CA ASP A 79 -6.13 8.57 16.19
C ASP A 79 -4.87 8.50 17.06
N GLY A 80 -4.24 7.33 17.11
CA GLY A 80 -2.98 7.12 17.82
C GLY A 80 -1.73 7.39 16.99
N ALA A 81 -1.84 7.68 15.69
CA ALA A 81 -0.69 7.89 14.81
C ALA A 81 0.16 9.09 15.26
N ALA A 82 1.45 9.05 14.92
CA ALA A 82 2.31 10.20 15.15
C ALA A 82 1.82 11.41 14.33
N GLU A 83 2.09 12.62 14.82
CA GLU A 83 1.80 13.83 14.05
C GLU A 83 2.52 13.78 12.69
N GLY A 84 1.79 14.07 11.61
CA GLY A 84 2.31 13.98 10.24
C GLY A 84 2.63 12.54 9.80
N ALA A 85 1.99 11.53 10.38
CA ALA A 85 2.10 10.14 9.92
C ALA A 85 1.67 10.00 8.46
N ALA A 86 2.43 9.23 7.69
CA ALA A 86 2.05 8.89 6.32
C ALA A 86 1.20 7.62 6.32
N VAL A 87 0.08 7.62 5.60
CA VAL A 87 -0.76 6.43 5.44
C VAL A 87 -0.56 5.87 4.03
N ILE A 88 -0.07 4.64 3.92
CA ILE A 88 0.13 3.93 2.66
C ILE A 88 -1.10 3.07 2.37
N ASP A 89 -1.75 3.28 1.24
CA ASP A 89 -2.78 2.37 0.70
C ASP A 89 -2.15 1.44 -0.34
N THR A 90 -2.22 0.13 -0.10
CA THR A 90 -1.77 -0.89 -1.07
C THR A 90 -2.93 -1.52 -1.84
N GLY A 91 -4.14 -0.99 -1.67
CA GLY A 91 -5.38 -1.55 -2.16
C GLY A 91 -5.51 -1.52 -3.68
N ASN A 92 -6.32 -2.45 -4.18
CA ASN A 92 -6.77 -2.58 -5.56
C ASN A 92 -8.25 -2.95 -5.53
N TYR A 93 -9.04 -2.54 -6.51
CA TYR A 93 -10.44 -2.95 -6.63
C TYR A 93 -10.59 -4.14 -7.58
N TYR A 94 -11.19 -5.23 -7.08
CA TYR A 94 -11.52 -6.43 -7.86
C TYR A 94 -13.01 -6.74 -7.75
N PRO A 95 -13.86 -6.10 -8.57
CA PRO A 95 -15.32 -6.20 -8.44
C PRO A 95 -15.83 -7.63 -8.51
N GLN A 96 -15.34 -8.41 -9.47
CA GLN A 96 -15.87 -9.75 -9.76
C GLN A 96 -15.28 -10.82 -8.84
N GLN A 97 -14.00 -10.69 -8.47
CA GLN A 97 -13.25 -11.74 -7.79
C GLN A 97 -13.29 -11.61 -6.27
N ARG A 98 -13.46 -10.39 -5.72
CA ARG A 98 -13.26 -10.17 -4.29
C ARG A 98 -14.18 -9.14 -3.66
N ASP A 99 -14.25 -7.94 -4.23
CA ASP A 99 -14.79 -6.77 -3.54
C ASP A 99 -16.30 -6.62 -3.71
N GLY A 100 -16.87 -7.24 -4.75
CA GLY A 100 -18.24 -6.92 -5.17
C GLY A 100 -18.29 -5.52 -5.75
N ARG A 101 -19.48 -5.11 -6.16
CA ARG A 101 -19.67 -3.80 -6.81
C ARG A 101 -19.60 -2.65 -5.80
N ILE A 102 -18.76 -1.65 -6.08
CA ILE A 102 -18.68 -0.40 -5.30
C ILE A 102 -19.16 0.77 -6.18
N ALA A 103 -20.37 1.26 -5.92
CA ALA A 103 -21.02 2.30 -6.74
C ALA A 103 -20.20 3.59 -6.85
N ALA A 104 -19.57 4.02 -5.76
CA ALA A 104 -18.68 5.17 -5.74
C ALA A 104 -17.52 5.07 -6.76
N ILE A 105 -17.05 3.86 -7.06
CA ILE A 105 -15.97 3.63 -8.03
C ILE A 105 -16.52 3.44 -9.45
N GLU A 106 -17.60 2.67 -9.60
CA GLU A 106 -18.17 2.31 -10.90
C GLU A 106 -19.01 3.43 -11.55
N ASP A 107 -19.80 4.13 -10.73
CA ASP A 107 -20.80 5.10 -11.20
C ASP A 107 -20.35 6.55 -11.00
N GLU A 108 -19.67 6.82 -9.88
CA GLU A 108 -19.27 8.18 -9.48
C GLU A 108 -17.83 8.52 -9.90
N GLY A 109 -17.08 7.54 -10.40
CA GLY A 109 -15.73 7.73 -10.96
C GLY A 109 -14.64 7.99 -9.92
N LEU A 110 -14.85 7.63 -8.64
CA LEU A 110 -13.79 7.75 -7.64
C LEU A 110 -12.65 6.76 -7.93
N THR A 111 -11.42 7.24 -7.78
CA THR A 111 -10.26 6.34 -7.74
C THR A 111 -10.30 5.48 -6.48
N GLU A 112 -9.77 4.27 -6.56
CA GLU A 112 -9.82 3.29 -5.46
C GLU A 112 -9.26 3.86 -4.16
N SER A 113 -8.13 4.56 -4.26
CA SER A 113 -7.46 5.11 -3.09
C SER A 113 -8.08 6.41 -2.59
N ARG A 114 -8.80 7.17 -3.45
CA ARG A 114 -9.65 8.28 -2.99
C ARG A 114 -10.86 7.75 -2.22
N TRP A 115 -11.42 6.62 -2.64
CA TRP A 115 -12.48 5.94 -1.90
C TRP A 115 -11.97 5.43 -0.54
N THR A 116 -10.75 4.88 -0.48
CA THR A 116 -10.09 4.53 0.79
C THR A 116 -9.88 5.76 1.67
N GLU A 117 -9.37 6.85 1.13
CA GLU A 117 -9.13 8.13 1.82
C GLU A 117 -10.39 8.64 2.53
N GLN A 118 -11.54 8.60 1.84
CA GLN A 118 -12.83 9.03 2.40
C GLN A 118 -13.27 8.18 3.60
N HIS A 119 -13.05 6.87 3.57
CA HIS A 119 -13.41 5.98 4.68
C HIS A 119 -12.47 6.10 5.87
N LEU A 120 -11.17 6.35 5.62
CA LEU A 120 -10.18 6.56 6.66
C LEU A 120 -10.27 7.97 7.27
N GLY A 121 -10.85 8.93 6.55
CA GLY A 121 -10.88 10.33 6.96
C GLY A 121 -9.49 10.97 7.02
N HIS A 122 -8.53 10.45 6.25
CA HIS A 122 -7.13 10.88 6.27
C HIS A 122 -6.50 10.73 4.88
N PRO A 123 -5.68 11.69 4.40
CA PRO A 123 -4.93 11.57 3.15
C PRO A 123 -4.09 10.27 3.09
N VAL A 124 -4.06 9.63 1.92
CA VAL A 124 -3.30 8.41 1.69
C VAL A 124 -2.29 8.56 0.55
N ILE A 125 -1.26 7.73 0.57
CA ILE A 125 -0.28 7.55 -0.50
C ILE A 125 -0.49 6.15 -1.09
N LYS A 126 -0.88 6.05 -2.36
CA LYS A 126 -1.02 4.76 -3.06
C LYS A 126 0.36 4.26 -3.49
N ALA A 127 0.77 3.10 -2.98
CA ALA A 127 2.04 2.44 -3.32
C ALA A 127 1.92 0.91 -3.15
N PHE A 128 2.87 0.15 -3.72
CA PHE A 128 2.93 -1.33 -3.69
C PHE A 128 1.76 -2.08 -4.35
N ASN A 129 0.70 -1.39 -4.78
CA ASN A 129 -0.53 -2.01 -5.26
C ASN A 129 -0.31 -2.84 -6.53
N GLY A 130 0.63 -2.44 -7.41
CA GLY A 130 0.98 -3.14 -8.64
C GLY A 130 2.10 -4.18 -8.49
N THR A 131 2.72 -4.31 -7.32
CA THR A 131 3.86 -5.21 -7.10
C THR A 131 3.39 -6.60 -6.67
N TYR A 132 4.03 -7.65 -7.18
CA TYR A 132 3.78 -8.99 -6.63
C TYR A 132 4.34 -9.09 -5.22
N ALA A 133 3.56 -9.64 -4.29
CA ALA A 133 3.97 -9.69 -2.88
C ALA A 133 5.32 -10.38 -2.66
N GLN A 134 5.63 -11.42 -3.43
CA GLN A 134 6.91 -12.13 -3.31
C GLN A 134 8.10 -11.27 -3.76
N ASP A 135 7.89 -10.31 -4.67
CA ASP A 135 8.95 -9.42 -5.13
C ASP A 135 9.49 -8.54 -3.99
N ILE A 136 8.67 -8.23 -2.97
CA ILE A 136 9.09 -7.52 -1.75
C ILE A 136 10.22 -8.27 -1.03
N LEU A 137 10.20 -9.60 -1.05
CA LEU A 137 11.24 -10.44 -0.46
C LEU A 137 12.41 -10.66 -1.43
N ASP A 138 12.11 -10.97 -2.68
CA ASP A 138 13.08 -11.58 -3.59
C ASP A 138 13.81 -10.56 -4.49
N ARG A 139 13.27 -9.35 -4.66
CA ARG A 139 13.74 -8.39 -5.67
C ARG A 139 14.19 -7.05 -5.10
N HIS A 140 14.37 -6.95 -3.80
CA HIS A 140 15.04 -5.80 -3.20
C HIS A 140 16.50 -5.73 -3.70
N ARG A 141 16.93 -4.55 -4.13
CA ARG A 141 18.30 -4.30 -4.62
C ARG A 141 18.87 -3.02 -3.99
N PRO A 142 20.20 -2.92 -3.81
CA PRO A 142 20.82 -1.70 -3.31
C PRO A 142 20.59 -0.53 -4.27
N ALA A 143 20.63 0.70 -3.74
CA ALA A 143 20.47 1.90 -4.55
C ALA A 143 21.52 1.96 -5.68
N GLY A 144 21.06 2.29 -6.89
CA GLY A 144 21.89 2.37 -8.10
C GLY A 144 22.10 1.04 -8.83
N ASP A 145 21.59 -0.07 -8.32
CA ASP A 145 21.59 -1.35 -9.04
C ASP A 145 20.75 -1.23 -10.34
N PRO A 146 21.30 -1.60 -11.52
CA PRO A 146 20.59 -1.45 -12.80
C PRO A 146 19.33 -2.32 -12.91
N ASP A 147 19.23 -3.40 -12.14
CA ASP A 147 18.08 -4.31 -12.12
C ASP A 147 17.06 -3.94 -11.02
N ARG A 148 17.26 -2.80 -10.34
CA ARG A 148 16.33 -2.31 -9.31
C ARG A 148 15.02 -1.88 -9.95
N MET A 149 13.93 -2.49 -9.49
CA MET A 149 12.59 -2.17 -9.98
C MET A 149 12.11 -0.86 -9.36
N ALA A 150 11.28 -0.13 -10.11
CA ALA A 150 10.65 1.09 -9.63
C ALA A 150 9.18 0.86 -9.30
N LEU A 151 8.71 1.46 -8.21
CA LEU A 151 7.32 1.44 -7.81
C LEU A 151 6.69 2.82 -8.04
N PRO A 152 5.52 2.89 -8.69
CA PRO A 152 4.79 4.15 -8.80
C PRO A 152 4.19 4.54 -7.42
N VAL A 153 4.21 5.84 -7.12
CA VAL A 153 3.74 6.40 -5.84
C VAL A 153 2.89 7.63 -6.12
N ALA A 154 1.63 7.63 -5.68
CA ALA A 154 0.69 8.73 -5.91
C ALA A 154 0.06 9.21 -4.60
N GLY A 155 -0.16 10.52 -4.46
CA GLY A 155 -0.80 11.11 -3.29
C GLY A 155 -0.65 12.63 -3.22
N ASP A 156 -1.56 13.28 -2.50
CA ASP A 156 -1.69 14.74 -2.47
C ASP A 156 -0.79 15.41 -1.41
N ASP A 157 -0.48 14.71 -0.31
CA ASP A 157 0.43 15.19 0.73
C ASP A 157 1.89 14.95 0.33
N GLU A 158 2.57 16.01 -0.08
CA GLU A 158 3.96 15.97 -0.52
C GLU A 158 4.95 15.55 0.59
N ALA A 159 4.68 15.87 1.85
CA ALA A 159 5.54 15.46 2.96
C ALA A 159 5.38 13.95 3.23
N ALA A 160 4.15 13.46 3.27
CA ALA A 160 3.86 12.04 3.38
C ALA A 160 4.42 11.26 2.18
N LYS A 161 4.22 11.75 0.95
CA LYS A 161 4.74 11.13 -0.27
C LYS A 161 6.26 11.02 -0.25
N ARG A 162 6.98 12.06 0.17
CA ARG A 162 8.45 12.00 0.33
C ARG A 162 8.86 10.94 1.36
N LYS A 163 8.20 10.87 2.52
CA LYS A 163 8.46 9.87 3.56
C LYS A 163 8.26 8.45 3.02
N VAL A 164 7.17 8.20 2.31
CA VAL A 164 6.87 6.90 1.69
C VAL A 164 7.90 6.54 0.62
N ARG A 165 8.30 7.48 -0.23
CA ARG A 165 9.31 7.23 -1.26
C ARG A 165 10.68 6.90 -0.68
N ALA A 166 11.07 7.55 0.43
CA ALA A 166 12.29 7.21 1.16
C ALA A 166 12.23 5.80 1.77
N LEU A 167 11.08 5.44 2.36
CA LEU A 167 10.88 4.08 2.90
C LEU A 167 10.96 3.01 1.80
N ILE A 168 10.42 3.27 0.61
CA ILE A 168 10.49 2.35 -0.54
C ILE A 168 11.95 2.22 -1.04
N ASP A 169 12.72 3.30 -1.00
CA ASP A 169 14.16 3.27 -1.29
C ASP A 169 14.91 2.39 -0.27
N GLU A 170 14.66 2.56 1.03
CA GLU A 170 15.23 1.69 2.08
C GLU A 170 14.85 0.21 1.88
N LEU A 171 13.62 -0.06 1.43
CA LEU A 171 13.14 -1.41 1.08
C LEU A 171 13.83 -2.02 -0.13
N GLY A 172 14.61 -1.25 -0.88
CA GLY A 172 15.39 -1.72 -2.01
C GLY A 172 14.71 -1.57 -3.37
N PHE A 173 13.78 -0.61 -3.51
CA PHE A 173 13.12 -0.30 -4.77
C PHE A 173 13.27 1.17 -5.13
N ASP A 174 13.34 1.46 -6.42
CA ASP A 174 13.21 2.82 -6.91
C ASP A 174 11.76 3.31 -6.84
N THR A 175 11.53 4.61 -7.00
CA THR A 175 10.17 5.17 -7.07
C THR A 175 9.99 6.11 -8.25
N VAL A 176 8.79 6.10 -8.82
CA VAL A 176 8.31 7.09 -9.78
C VAL A 176 7.15 7.85 -9.14
N ASP A 177 7.20 9.17 -9.16
CA ASP A 177 6.08 10.00 -8.71
C ASP A 177 4.96 9.90 -9.77
N ALA A 178 3.84 9.30 -9.39
CA ALA A 178 2.70 9.08 -10.25
C ALA A 178 1.63 10.18 -10.09
N GLY A 179 1.94 11.27 -9.39
CA GLY A 179 1.10 12.45 -9.26
C GLY A 179 0.20 12.43 -8.04
N THR A 180 -0.98 13.02 -8.19
CA THR A 180 -1.99 13.18 -7.13
C THR A 180 -2.70 11.86 -6.84
N ILE A 181 -3.49 11.79 -5.77
CA ILE A 181 -4.32 10.60 -5.52
C ILE A 181 -5.42 10.44 -6.60
N ALA A 182 -5.79 11.54 -7.26
CA ALA A 182 -6.66 11.51 -8.44
C ALA A 182 -5.95 10.89 -9.66
N ASP A 183 -4.63 11.02 -9.80
CA ASP A 183 -3.85 10.37 -10.86
C ASP A 183 -3.56 8.89 -10.60
N SER A 184 -3.84 8.41 -9.38
CA SER A 184 -3.56 7.04 -8.94
C SER A 184 -4.27 5.95 -9.74
N TRP A 185 -5.22 6.29 -10.62
CA TRP A 185 -5.81 5.36 -11.58
C TRP A 185 -4.81 4.77 -12.57
N ARG A 186 -3.73 5.50 -12.90
CA ARG A 186 -2.69 5.04 -13.83
C ARG A 186 -1.95 3.79 -13.37
N GLN A 187 -2.05 3.46 -12.08
CA GLN A 187 -1.40 2.30 -11.46
C GLN A 187 -2.37 1.21 -10.98
N GLN A 188 -3.66 1.30 -11.31
CA GLN A 188 -4.68 0.33 -10.89
C GLN A 188 -4.63 -0.97 -11.71
N PRO A 189 -5.30 -2.06 -11.26
CA PRO A 189 -5.37 -3.31 -12.02
C PRO A 189 -5.81 -3.11 -13.47
N GLY A 190 -5.13 -3.80 -14.38
CA GLY A 190 -5.42 -3.72 -15.81
C GLY A 190 -4.74 -2.56 -16.55
N THR A 191 -4.00 -1.69 -15.86
CA THR A 191 -3.15 -0.66 -16.50
C THR A 191 -1.77 -1.23 -16.86
N PRO A 192 -1.02 -0.60 -17.79
CA PRO A 192 0.26 -1.14 -18.26
C PRO A 192 1.34 -1.31 -17.17
N VAL A 193 1.30 -0.49 -16.12
CA VAL A 193 2.28 -0.57 -15.01
C VAL A 193 1.94 -1.68 -14.00
N TYR A 194 0.71 -2.20 -14.02
CA TYR A 194 0.24 -3.19 -13.06
C TYR A 194 0.94 -4.54 -13.26
N GLY A 195 1.74 -4.98 -12.29
CA GLY A 195 2.58 -6.18 -12.39
C GLY A 195 3.90 -5.97 -13.13
N LEU A 196 4.22 -4.75 -13.57
CA LEU A 196 5.43 -4.47 -14.31
C LEU A 196 6.67 -4.58 -13.41
N ARG A 197 7.63 -5.41 -13.84
CA ARG A 197 8.92 -5.61 -13.18
C ARG A 197 10.03 -4.91 -13.95
N ALA A 198 10.11 -3.59 -13.84
CA ALA A 198 11.07 -2.79 -14.60
C ALA A 198 11.58 -1.58 -13.80
N GLY A 199 12.67 -0.97 -14.27
CA GLY A 199 13.21 0.28 -13.73
C GLY A 199 12.39 1.52 -14.12
N ARG A 200 12.80 2.68 -13.60
CA ARG A 200 12.05 3.95 -13.70
C ARG A 200 11.58 4.32 -15.11
N PRO A 201 12.42 4.27 -16.18
CA PRO A 201 11.99 4.74 -17.50
C PRO A 201 10.82 3.93 -18.08
N ALA A 202 10.79 2.62 -17.82
CA ALA A 202 9.70 1.76 -18.28
C ALA A 202 8.42 1.98 -17.46
N VAL A 203 8.56 2.22 -16.16
CA VAL A 203 7.44 2.55 -15.27
C VAL A 203 6.82 3.91 -15.64
N GLU A 204 7.64 4.93 -15.89
CA GLU A 204 7.18 6.25 -16.37
C GLU A 204 6.42 6.13 -17.70
N LYS A 205 6.97 5.37 -18.65
CA LYS A 205 6.31 5.09 -19.92
C LYS A 205 4.95 4.39 -19.71
N ALA A 206 4.92 3.35 -18.87
CA ALA A 206 3.71 2.59 -18.61
C ALA A 206 2.61 3.43 -17.94
N LEU A 207 2.97 4.34 -17.03
CA LEU A 207 2.05 5.30 -16.42
C LEU A 207 1.50 6.33 -17.42
N ALA A 208 2.30 6.73 -18.41
CA ALA A 208 1.89 7.64 -19.47
C ALA A 208 0.96 6.98 -20.49
N GLU A 209 1.12 5.68 -20.71
CA GLU A 209 0.30 4.88 -21.64
C GLU A 209 -1.00 4.34 -21.02
N ALA A 210 -1.23 4.58 -19.72
CA ALA A 210 -2.43 4.11 -19.04
C ALA A 210 -3.71 4.76 -19.59
N SER A 211 -4.77 3.97 -19.70
CA SER A 211 -6.12 4.42 -20.07
C SER A 211 -7.00 4.58 -18.83
N PRO A 212 -7.82 5.65 -18.74
CA PRO A 212 -8.80 5.79 -17.65
C PRO A 212 -9.94 4.76 -17.76
N GLU A 213 -10.11 4.11 -18.91
CA GLU A 213 -11.09 3.04 -19.08
C GLU A 213 -10.59 1.73 -18.44
N ARG A 214 -11.26 1.27 -17.39
CA ARG A 214 -10.96 -0.04 -16.78
C ARG A 214 -11.22 -1.17 -17.80
N PRO A 215 -10.37 -2.21 -17.89
CA PRO A 215 -10.70 -3.39 -18.69
C PRO A 215 -11.94 -4.13 -18.15
N ALA A 216 -12.62 -4.91 -18.99
CA ALA A 216 -13.87 -5.59 -18.63
C ALA A 216 -13.73 -6.50 -17.39
N ASP A 217 -12.60 -7.18 -17.23
CA ASP A 217 -12.31 -8.07 -16.10
C ASP A 217 -12.18 -7.33 -14.75
N PHE A 218 -12.07 -5.99 -14.79
CA PHE A 218 -11.94 -5.09 -13.65
C PHE A 218 -13.12 -4.11 -13.52
N ARG A 219 -14.27 -4.43 -14.13
CA ARG A 219 -15.57 -3.73 -13.94
C ARG A 219 -16.59 -4.65 -13.27
N GLY A 220 -17.50 -4.08 -12.48
CA GLY A 220 -18.52 -4.80 -11.69
C GLY A 220 -19.96 -4.42 -11.96
#